data_AF-A0A1D2QMB3-F1
#
_entry.id   AF-A0A1D2QMB3-F1
#
_cell.length_a   1.000
_cell.length_b   1.000
_cell.length_c   1.000
_cell.angle_alpha   90.00
_cell.angle_beta   90.00
_cell.angle_gamma   90.00
#
_symmetry.space_group_name_H-M   'P 1'
#
loop_
_entity.id
_entity.type
_entity.pdbx_description
1 polymer ?
#
loop_
_entity_poly.entity_id
_entity_poly.type
_entity_poly.pdbx_seq_one_letter_code
_entity_poly.pdbx_strand_id
1 'polypeptide(L)'
;MTLNVTESLIETSVNTLRSEIGTLVNNTDDAKVSQSLGEIFGGKKGSLSVLRKFANGKDMPKIVVVDDGVFKDTQCANGAYSSDDNTIYIADSLAQTGGKELTKVLAEELGHFVDNRLAKSDKKKDATGDEGMLFANYVLKLGMSRKDIEIARKENDHGTVEVKGEVLDVEFSASGSRSAFVDGTPSRLYVSVSQVGADGGVPIGEPFQVVEQGGNSDFVYTIASRNKGKFRIDLRTGQLYFIGAASDLAEGLQVEIIATFTTATSLFIRHKVSVVESKPIFSAKATENATVRGDSIGPAPDSSQAYKRTFVKADGN
;
A
#
# COMPACT_ATOMS: atom_id res chain seq x y z
N MET A 1 -18.62 -31.73 -21.86
CA MET A 1 -17.82 -31.48 -20.65
C MET A 1 -18.38 -30.21 -20.04
N THR A 2 -18.98 -30.30 -18.86
CA THR A 2 -19.49 -29.15 -18.13
C THR A 2 -18.28 -28.52 -17.43
N LEU A 3 -17.87 -27.33 -17.86
CA LEU A 3 -16.84 -26.56 -17.15
C LEU A 3 -17.35 -26.31 -15.73
N ASN A 4 -16.45 -26.33 -14.74
CA ASN A 4 -16.83 -25.87 -13.41
C ASN A 4 -17.17 -24.36 -13.49
N VAL A 5 -18.03 -23.86 -12.60
CA VAL A 5 -18.54 -22.48 -12.68
C VAL A 5 -17.40 -21.46 -12.71
N THR A 6 -16.36 -21.67 -11.89
CA THR A 6 -15.16 -20.83 -11.84
C THR A 6 -14.39 -20.78 -13.16
N GLU A 7 -14.16 -21.93 -13.80
CA GLU A 7 -13.54 -22.05 -15.13
C GLU A 7 -14.36 -21.30 -16.18
N SER A 8 -15.69 -21.43 -16.13
CA SER A 8 -16.59 -20.69 -17.03
C SER A 8 -16.51 -19.18 -16.82
N LEU A 9 -16.32 -18.70 -15.59
CA LEU A 9 -16.16 -17.27 -15.30
C LEU A 9 -14.82 -16.73 -15.79
N ILE A 10 -13.73 -17.47 -15.55
CA ILE A 10 -12.40 -17.13 -16.08
C ILE A 10 -12.41 -17.11 -17.60
N GLU A 11 -12.98 -18.14 -18.23
CA GLU A 11 -13.09 -18.22 -19.69
C GLU A 11 -13.90 -17.03 -20.25
N THR A 12 -14.98 -16.65 -19.57
CA THR A 12 -15.77 -15.47 -19.94
C THR A 12 -14.91 -14.20 -19.91
N SER A 13 -14.18 -13.94 -18.81
CA SER A 13 -13.30 -12.78 -18.68
C SER A 13 -12.16 -12.79 -19.70
N VAL A 14 -11.53 -13.94 -19.96
CA VAL A 14 -10.50 -14.09 -20.99
C VAL A 14 -11.06 -13.79 -22.38
N ASN A 15 -12.27 -14.29 -22.69
CA ASN A 15 -12.90 -14.02 -23.98
C ASN A 15 -13.28 -12.54 -24.14
N THR A 16 -13.74 -11.88 -23.07
CA THR A 16 -13.94 -10.42 -23.05
C THR A 16 -12.64 -9.69 -23.34
N LEU A 17 -11.55 -10.04 -22.64
CA LEU A 17 -10.25 -9.41 -22.83
C LEU A 17 -9.70 -9.62 -24.25
N ARG A 18 -9.85 -10.82 -24.80
CA ARG A 18 -9.50 -11.12 -26.21
C ARG A 18 -10.30 -10.29 -27.19
N SER A 19 -11.58 -10.05 -26.93
CA SER A 19 -12.42 -9.18 -27.76
C SER A 19 -11.98 -7.71 -27.71
N GLU A 20 -11.69 -7.17 -26.52
CA GLU A 20 -11.21 -5.79 -26.37
C GLU A 20 -9.82 -5.61 -27.01
N ILE A 21 -8.90 -6.53 -26.77
CA ILE A 21 -7.58 -6.52 -27.42
C ILE A 21 -7.72 -6.70 -28.92
N GLY A 22 -8.59 -7.60 -29.39
CA GLY A 22 -8.89 -7.76 -30.81
C GLY A 22 -9.40 -6.47 -31.45
N THR A 23 -10.26 -5.73 -30.76
CA THR A 23 -10.73 -4.42 -31.21
C THR A 23 -9.59 -3.39 -31.25
N LEU A 24 -8.72 -3.40 -30.24
CA LEU A 24 -7.57 -2.50 -30.16
C LEU A 24 -6.55 -2.75 -31.29
N VAL A 25 -6.16 -4.01 -31.53
CA VAL A 25 -5.09 -4.36 -32.48
C VAL A 25 -5.52 -4.47 -33.94
N ASN A 26 -6.84 -4.51 -34.18
CA ASN A 26 -7.45 -4.44 -35.52
C ASN A 26 -8.00 -3.03 -35.83
N ASN A 27 -7.78 -2.05 -34.95
CA ASN A 27 -8.09 -0.65 -35.21
C ASN A 27 -7.20 -0.12 -36.35
N THR A 28 -7.65 0.93 -37.05
CA THR A 28 -7.07 1.39 -38.33
C THR A 28 -5.76 2.18 -38.21
N ASP A 29 -5.25 2.45 -37.00
CA ASP A 29 -4.03 3.24 -36.78
C ASP A 29 -3.02 2.49 -35.88
N ASP A 30 -2.37 1.48 -36.46
CA ASP A 30 -1.29 0.70 -35.84
C ASP A 30 -0.18 1.59 -35.26
N ALA A 31 0.08 2.74 -35.87
CA ALA A 31 1.15 3.65 -35.43
C ALA A 31 0.79 4.29 -34.08
N LYS A 32 -0.43 4.81 -33.94
CA LYS A 32 -0.91 5.35 -32.65
C LYS A 32 -0.98 4.29 -31.56
N VAL A 33 -1.51 3.11 -31.88
CA VAL A 33 -1.60 2.01 -30.90
C VAL A 33 -0.20 1.59 -30.46
N SER A 34 0.73 1.42 -31.41
CA SER A 34 2.13 1.08 -31.10
C SER A 34 2.81 2.16 -30.28
N GLN A 35 2.52 3.44 -30.52
CA GLN A 35 3.05 4.54 -29.71
C GLN A 35 2.53 4.46 -28.26
N SER A 36 1.21 4.36 -28.06
CA SER A 36 0.63 4.27 -26.71
C SER A 36 1.15 3.06 -25.94
N LEU A 37 1.21 1.89 -26.58
CA LEU A 37 1.77 0.68 -25.96
C LEU A 37 3.26 0.83 -25.68
N GLY A 38 4.01 1.51 -26.56
CA GLY A 38 5.40 1.86 -26.30
C GLY A 38 5.55 2.75 -25.07
N GLU A 39 4.68 3.74 -24.86
CA GLU A 39 4.69 4.61 -23.68
C GLU A 39 4.31 3.90 -22.37
N ILE A 40 3.51 2.83 -22.46
CA ILE A 40 3.14 1.95 -21.35
C ILE A 40 4.34 1.07 -20.98
N PHE A 41 4.88 0.32 -21.94
CA PHE A 41 5.93 -0.68 -21.72
C PHE A 41 7.36 -0.11 -21.77
N GLY A 42 7.58 1.12 -21.30
CA GLY A 42 8.94 1.70 -21.18
C GLY A 42 9.71 1.86 -22.50
N GLY A 43 9.01 2.13 -23.60
CA GLY A 43 9.57 2.30 -24.94
C GLY A 43 9.99 1.01 -25.62
N LYS A 44 9.54 -0.16 -25.15
CA LYS A 44 9.72 -1.45 -25.81
C LYS A 44 8.90 -1.53 -27.09
N LYS A 45 9.43 -2.19 -28.12
CA LYS A 45 8.77 -2.35 -29.42
C LYS A 45 8.19 -3.76 -29.54
N GLY A 46 7.17 -3.94 -30.39
CA GLY A 46 6.64 -5.27 -30.71
C GLY A 46 5.46 -5.73 -29.87
N SER A 47 4.98 -4.92 -28.92
CA SER A 47 3.75 -5.16 -28.14
C SER A 47 2.56 -5.54 -29.02
N LEU A 48 2.36 -4.83 -30.13
CA LEU A 48 1.28 -5.11 -31.08
C LEU A 48 1.31 -6.53 -31.66
N SER A 49 2.50 -7.09 -31.88
CA SER A 49 2.65 -8.47 -32.37
C SER A 49 2.24 -9.49 -31.30
N VAL A 50 2.62 -9.25 -30.05
CA VAL A 50 2.25 -10.10 -28.90
C VAL A 50 0.73 -10.06 -28.70
N LEU A 51 0.14 -8.86 -28.68
CA LEU A 51 -1.30 -8.68 -28.51
C LEU A 51 -2.14 -9.30 -29.63
N ARG A 52 -1.65 -9.28 -30.87
CA ARG A 52 -2.29 -9.99 -31.99
C ARG A 52 -2.30 -11.50 -31.81
N LYS A 53 -1.22 -12.08 -31.25
CA LYS A 53 -1.20 -13.51 -30.93
C LYS A 53 -2.23 -13.82 -29.84
N PHE A 54 -2.25 -13.01 -28.79
CA PHE A 54 -3.23 -13.12 -27.70
C PHE A 54 -4.68 -13.06 -28.20
N ALA A 55 -5.03 -12.05 -29.01
CA ALA A 55 -6.39 -11.92 -29.57
C ALA A 55 -6.82 -13.19 -30.34
N ASN A 56 -5.87 -13.81 -31.05
CA ASN A 56 -6.06 -15.06 -31.78
C ASN A 56 -5.95 -16.33 -30.90
N GLY A 57 -5.90 -16.20 -29.57
CA GLY A 57 -5.87 -17.32 -28.63
C GLY A 57 -4.51 -18.02 -28.54
N LYS A 58 -3.43 -17.31 -28.85
CA LYS A 58 -2.05 -17.82 -28.80
C LYS A 58 -1.22 -17.01 -27.80
N ASP A 59 -0.11 -17.59 -27.32
CA ASP A 59 0.85 -16.91 -26.42
C ASP A 59 0.19 -16.47 -25.10
N MET A 60 -0.72 -17.29 -24.56
CA MET A 60 -1.33 -17.08 -23.25
C MET A 60 -0.42 -17.58 -22.14
N PRO A 61 -0.18 -16.79 -21.08
CA PRO A 61 0.36 -17.33 -19.83
C PRO A 61 -0.65 -18.33 -19.24
N LYS A 62 -0.13 -19.24 -18.40
CA LYS A 62 -0.99 -20.16 -17.65
C LYS A 62 -1.83 -19.35 -16.66
N ILE A 63 -3.09 -19.72 -16.44
CA ILE A 63 -3.92 -19.11 -15.39
C ILE A 63 -4.18 -20.18 -14.32
N VAL A 64 -3.90 -19.85 -13.06
CA VAL A 64 -4.10 -20.74 -11.91
C VAL A 64 -4.86 -20.01 -10.83
N VAL A 65 -5.96 -20.61 -10.37
CA VAL A 65 -6.66 -20.15 -9.17
C VAL A 65 -5.94 -20.69 -7.94
N VAL A 66 -5.70 -19.83 -6.96
CA VAL A 66 -5.05 -20.14 -5.69
C VAL A 66 -5.89 -19.67 -4.52
N ASP A 67 -5.63 -20.24 -3.34
CA ASP A 67 -6.24 -19.78 -2.09
C ASP A 67 -5.92 -18.29 -1.86
N ASP A 68 -6.91 -17.53 -1.40
CA ASP A 68 -6.78 -16.10 -1.10
C ASP A 68 -5.63 -15.79 -0.13
N GLY A 69 -5.28 -16.74 0.74
CA GLY A 69 -4.17 -16.65 1.67
C GLY A 69 -2.79 -16.50 1.02
N VAL A 70 -2.65 -16.80 -0.28
CA VAL A 70 -1.43 -16.53 -1.06
C VAL A 70 -1.15 -15.02 -1.14
N PHE A 71 -2.19 -14.18 -1.14
CA PHE A 71 -2.09 -12.72 -1.26
C PHE A 71 -2.25 -11.96 0.07
N LYS A 72 -2.26 -12.68 1.21
CA LYS A 72 -2.58 -12.09 2.52
C LYS A 72 -1.63 -10.96 2.96
N ASP A 73 -0.39 -10.97 2.47
CA ASP A 73 0.67 -10.04 2.84
C ASP A 73 0.95 -8.99 1.74
N THR A 74 0.11 -8.92 0.69
CA THR A 74 0.46 -8.25 -0.59
C THR A 74 -0.42 -7.03 -0.91
N GLN A 75 -0.70 -6.16 0.06
CA GLN A 75 -1.49 -4.93 -0.14
C GLN A 75 -2.86 -5.16 -0.84
N CYS A 76 -3.52 -6.28 -0.54
CA CYS A 76 -4.83 -6.65 -1.08
C CYS A 76 -4.88 -6.97 -2.59
N ALA A 77 -3.76 -7.37 -3.19
CA ALA A 77 -3.76 -7.89 -4.56
C ALA A 77 -4.73 -9.10 -4.70
N ASN A 78 -5.48 -9.16 -5.80
CA ASN A 78 -6.35 -10.30 -6.12
C ASN A 78 -5.81 -11.15 -7.28
N GLY A 79 -4.64 -10.77 -7.80
CA GLY A 79 -3.89 -11.52 -8.79
C GLY A 79 -2.41 -11.14 -8.74
N ALA A 80 -1.59 -11.98 -9.38
CA ALA A 80 -0.20 -11.69 -9.65
C ALA A 80 0.32 -12.45 -10.87
N TYR A 81 1.28 -11.90 -11.59
CA TYR A 81 1.98 -12.54 -12.68
C TYR A 81 3.38 -12.95 -12.20
N SER A 82 3.71 -14.22 -12.36
CA SER A 82 5.07 -14.71 -12.14
C SER A 82 5.82 -14.91 -13.45
N SER A 83 6.96 -14.24 -13.54
CA SER A 83 7.88 -14.39 -14.68
C SER A 83 8.69 -15.70 -14.61
N ASP A 84 8.78 -16.32 -13.42
CA ASP A 84 9.54 -17.54 -13.13
C ASP A 84 8.96 -18.75 -13.85
N ASP A 85 7.63 -18.89 -13.79
CA ASP A 85 6.90 -20.03 -14.36
C ASP A 85 5.89 -19.64 -15.45
N ASN A 86 5.82 -18.35 -15.77
CA ASN A 86 4.91 -17.78 -16.77
C ASN A 86 3.42 -18.06 -16.45
N THR A 87 3.05 -17.85 -15.19
CA THR A 87 1.70 -18.07 -14.67
C THR A 87 1.10 -16.77 -14.12
N ILE A 88 -0.17 -16.54 -14.44
CA ILE A 88 -1.07 -15.62 -13.76
C ILE A 88 -1.76 -16.40 -12.63
N TYR A 89 -1.56 -15.95 -11.41
CA TYR A 89 -2.22 -16.44 -10.21
C TYR A 89 -3.40 -15.54 -9.89
N ILE A 90 -4.57 -16.12 -9.59
CA ILE A 90 -5.80 -15.39 -9.26
C ILE A 90 -6.37 -15.91 -7.94
N ALA A 91 -6.80 -14.99 -7.07
CA ALA A 91 -7.47 -15.33 -5.82
C ALA A 91 -8.79 -16.07 -6.09
N ASP A 92 -9.05 -17.13 -5.33
CA ASP A 92 -10.24 -17.97 -5.46
C ASP A 92 -11.54 -17.17 -5.30
N SER A 93 -11.61 -16.25 -4.34
CA SER A 93 -12.80 -15.40 -4.15
C SER A 93 -13.10 -14.52 -5.37
N LEU A 94 -12.06 -13.98 -6.03
CA LEU A 94 -12.22 -13.21 -7.26
C LEU A 94 -12.66 -14.09 -8.42
N ALA A 95 -12.03 -15.27 -8.57
CA ALA A 95 -12.36 -16.22 -9.63
C ALA A 95 -13.81 -16.73 -9.53
N GLN A 96 -14.31 -16.94 -8.32
CA GLN A 96 -15.70 -17.35 -8.05
C GLN A 96 -16.72 -16.25 -8.30
N THR A 97 -16.33 -14.99 -8.15
CA THR A 97 -17.22 -13.84 -8.39
C THR A 97 -17.23 -13.43 -9.86
N GLY A 98 -16.08 -13.48 -10.52
CA GLY A 98 -15.92 -13.13 -11.93
C GLY A 98 -16.23 -11.66 -12.25
N GLY A 99 -16.74 -11.43 -13.45
CA GLY A 99 -17.24 -10.12 -13.87
C GLY A 99 -16.13 -9.10 -14.21
N LYS A 100 -16.44 -7.82 -13.99
CA LYS A 100 -15.58 -6.71 -14.40
C LYS A 100 -14.26 -6.68 -13.64
N GLU A 101 -14.29 -6.98 -12.34
CA GLU A 101 -13.07 -6.97 -11.51
C GLU A 101 -12.12 -8.08 -11.93
N LEU A 102 -12.62 -9.32 -12.15
CA LEU A 102 -11.79 -10.40 -12.67
C LEU A 102 -11.19 -10.05 -14.03
N THR A 103 -11.98 -9.43 -14.91
CA THR A 103 -11.52 -8.99 -16.23
C THR A 103 -10.43 -7.93 -16.12
N LYS A 104 -10.56 -7.00 -15.17
CA LYS A 104 -9.58 -5.95 -14.91
C LYS A 104 -8.26 -6.54 -14.41
N VAL A 105 -8.31 -7.37 -13.37
CA VAL A 105 -7.11 -8.05 -12.84
C VAL A 105 -6.45 -8.89 -13.92
N LEU A 106 -7.20 -9.71 -14.67
CA LEU A 106 -6.61 -10.48 -15.77
C LEU A 106 -5.98 -9.60 -16.86
N ALA A 107 -6.54 -8.41 -17.14
CA ALA A 107 -5.95 -7.48 -18.09
C ALA A 107 -4.62 -6.93 -17.58
N GLU A 108 -4.56 -6.64 -16.29
CA GLU A 108 -3.38 -6.13 -15.58
C GLU A 108 -2.23 -7.14 -15.60
N GLU A 109 -2.51 -8.37 -15.17
CA GLU A 109 -1.53 -9.46 -15.16
C GLU A 109 -1.07 -9.86 -16.56
N LEU A 110 -1.95 -9.68 -17.56
CA LEU A 110 -1.55 -9.84 -18.95
C LEU A 110 -0.60 -8.71 -19.40
N GLY A 111 -0.73 -7.51 -18.85
CA GLY A 111 0.19 -6.40 -19.09
C GLY A 111 1.61 -6.74 -18.63
N HIS A 112 1.77 -7.22 -17.39
CA HIS A 112 3.07 -7.70 -16.87
C HIS A 112 3.64 -8.84 -17.72
N PHE A 113 2.80 -9.80 -18.13
CA PHE A 113 3.21 -10.84 -19.08
C PHE A 113 3.75 -10.25 -20.40
N VAL A 114 3.04 -9.28 -20.97
CA VAL A 114 3.47 -8.62 -22.21
C VAL A 114 4.79 -7.88 -21.97
N ASP A 115 4.94 -7.13 -20.88
CA ASP A 115 6.19 -6.43 -20.60
C ASP A 115 7.38 -7.38 -20.48
N ASN A 116 7.26 -8.43 -19.66
CA ASN A 116 8.27 -9.47 -19.50
C ASN A 116 8.61 -10.15 -20.84
N ARG A 117 7.60 -10.41 -21.69
CA ARG A 117 7.81 -10.98 -23.03
C ARG A 117 8.64 -10.06 -23.91
N LEU A 118 8.39 -8.75 -23.84
CA LEU A 118 9.11 -7.73 -24.59
C LEU A 118 10.51 -7.50 -24.01
N ALA A 119 10.68 -7.50 -22.69
CA ALA A 119 11.98 -7.41 -22.01
C ALA A 119 12.94 -8.50 -22.50
N LYS A 120 12.44 -9.75 -22.56
CA LYS A 120 13.19 -10.91 -23.09
C LYS A 120 13.55 -10.75 -24.58
N SER A 121 12.72 -10.10 -25.39
CA SER A 121 12.95 -9.88 -26.83
C SER A 121 13.89 -8.71 -27.11
N ASP A 122 13.68 -7.57 -26.46
CA ASP A 122 14.41 -6.31 -26.68
C ASP A 122 15.69 -6.21 -25.84
N LYS A 123 15.99 -7.22 -24.99
CA LYS A 123 17.06 -7.22 -23.98
C LYS A 123 17.02 -5.99 -23.07
N LYS A 124 15.82 -5.44 -22.87
CA LYS A 124 15.56 -4.35 -21.93
C LYS A 124 15.14 -4.96 -20.60
N LYS A 125 15.35 -4.21 -19.52
CA LYS A 125 14.78 -4.57 -18.22
C LYS A 125 13.27 -4.39 -18.28
N ASP A 126 12.62 -4.97 -17.29
CA ASP A 126 11.23 -4.69 -16.96
C ASP A 126 10.95 -3.18 -16.94
N ALA A 127 9.70 -2.80 -17.21
CA ALA A 127 9.30 -1.40 -17.15
C ALA A 127 9.43 -0.85 -15.72
N THR A 128 9.17 0.45 -15.54
CA THR A 128 9.19 1.05 -14.20
C THR A 128 7.80 1.56 -13.92
N GLY A 129 7.35 1.37 -12.68
CA GLY A 129 5.95 1.55 -12.36
C GLY A 129 5.18 0.26 -12.56
N ASP A 130 3.86 0.40 -12.56
CA ASP A 130 2.90 -0.66 -12.83
C ASP A 130 2.36 -0.49 -14.26
N GLU A 131 3.08 -1.06 -15.23
CA GLU A 131 2.67 -1.08 -16.63
C GLU A 131 1.48 -2.01 -16.89
N GLY A 132 1.28 -3.00 -16.02
CA GLY A 132 0.07 -3.83 -15.97
C GLY A 132 -1.18 -2.98 -15.87
N MET A 133 -1.26 -2.13 -14.85
CA MET A 133 -2.41 -1.27 -14.58
C MET A 133 -2.62 -0.26 -15.71
N LEU A 134 -1.53 0.35 -16.21
CA LEU A 134 -1.61 1.26 -17.35
C LEU A 134 -2.17 0.56 -18.59
N PHE A 135 -1.72 -0.67 -18.84
CA PHE A 135 -2.21 -1.50 -19.93
C PHE A 135 -3.68 -1.90 -19.76
N ALA A 136 -4.08 -2.36 -18.58
CA ALA A 136 -5.45 -2.74 -18.27
C ALA A 136 -6.42 -1.58 -18.52
N ASN A 137 -6.09 -0.38 -18.02
CA ASN A 137 -6.89 0.83 -18.22
C ASN A 137 -6.98 1.24 -19.70
N TYR A 138 -5.90 1.06 -20.45
CA TYR A 138 -5.86 1.38 -21.88
C TYR A 138 -6.74 0.42 -22.70
N VAL A 139 -6.59 -0.89 -22.49
CA VAL A 139 -7.34 -1.93 -23.21
C VAL A 139 -8.83 -1.87 -22.89
N LEU A 140 -9.17 -1.75 -21.60
CA LEU A 140 -10.55 -1.74 -21.13
C LEU A 140 -11.22 -0.36 -21.22
N LYS A 141 -10.49 0.67 -21.70
CA LYS A 141 -10.99 2.03 -21.91
C LYS A 141 -11.62 2.64 -20.65
N LEU A 142 -11.05 2.33 -19.49
CA LEU A 142 -11.57 2.77 -18.19
C LEU A 142 -11.28 4.25 -17.93
N GLY A 143 -10.27 4.80 -18.61
CA GLY A 143 -9.79 6.16 -18.39
C GLY A 143 -9.00 6.29 -17.08
N MET A 144 -7.96 7.12 -17.08
CA MET A 144 -7.17 7.42 -15.88
C MET A 144 -6.93 8.92 -15.81
N SER A 145 -6.93 9.48 -14.61
CA SER A 145 -6.48 10.85 -14.43
C SER A 145 -4.97 10.93 -14.64
N ARG A 146 -4.47 12.12 -14.98
CA ARG A 146 -3.02 12.35 -15.11
C ARG A 146 -2.27 11.99 -13.81
N LYS A 147 -2.89 12.27 -12.66
CA LYS A 147 -2.31 11.95 -11.35
C LYS A 147 -2.19 10.44 -11.16
N ASP A 148 -3.20 9.67 -11.55
CA ASP A 148 -3.18 8.21 -11.41
C ASP A 148 -2.15 7.57 -12.34
N ILE A 149 -1.99 8.10 -13.56
CA ILE A 149 -0.92 7.69 -14.47
C ILE A 149 0.46 7.97 -13.85
N GLU A 150 0.65 9.14 -13.22
CA GLU A 150 1.91 9.48 -12.57
C GLU A 150 2.22 8.64 -11.33
N ILE A 151 1.18 8.18 -10.63
CA ILE A 151 1.31 7.23 -9.51
C ILE A 151 1.68 5.85 -10.06
N ALA A 152 0.94 5.34 -11.04
CA ALA A 152 1.20 4.06 -11.69
C ALA A 152 2.66 3.97 -12.17
N ARG A 153 3.16 5.01 -12.85
CA ARG A 153 4.55 5.06 -13.36
C ARG A 153 5.65 5.05 -12.29
N LYS A 154 5.30 5.14 -11.01
CA LYS A 154 6.23 5.14 -9.87
C LYS A 154 5.96 4.01 -8.88
N GLU A 155 4.90 3.25 -9.11
CA GLU A 155 4.51 2.16 -8.25
C GLU A 155 5.56 1.04 -8.29
N ASN A 156 5.78 0.42 -7.14
CA ASN A 156 6.51 -0.83 -7.08
C ASN A 156 5.51 -1.91 -6.66
N ASP A 157 5.07 -2.65 -7.66
CA ASP A 157 4.15 -3.78 -7.62
C ASP A 157 4.87 -5.12 -7.51
N HIS A 158 6.19 -5.13 -7.43
CA HIS A 158 6.96 -6.35 -7.29
C HIS A 158 6.90 -6.91 -5.87
N GLY A 159 6.91 -8.23 -5.77
CA GLY A 159 7.16 -8.93 -4.53
C GLY A 159 7.26 -10.43 -4.71
N THR A 160 6.86 -11.17 -3.68
CA THR A 160 6.93 -12.63 -3.69
C THR A 160 5.66 -13.24 -3.15
N VAL A 161 5.33 -14.42 -3.65
CA VAL A 161 4.25 -15.27 -3.12
C VAL A 161 4.77 -16.68 -2.88
N GLU A 162 4.17 -17.38 -1.92
CA GLU A 162 4.44 -18.80 -1.71
C GLU A 162 3.30 -19.63 -2.29
N VAL A 163 3.57 -20.41 -3.33
CA VAL A 163 2.61 -21.30 -3.97
C VAL A 163 3.13 -22.72 -3.87
N LYS A 164 2.39 -23.60 -3.17
CA LYS A 164 2.76 -25.02 -2.97
C LYS A 164 4.16 -25.22 -2.35
N GLY A 165 4.61 -24.27 -1.53
CA GLY A 165 5.92 -24.31 -0.86
C GLY A 165 7.07 -23.77 -1.71
N GLU A 166 6.81 -23.25 -2.90
CA GLU A 166 7.79 -22.55 -3.73
C GLU A 166 7.56 -21.04 -3.61
N VAL A 167 8.63 -20.28 -3.37
CA VAL A 167 8.61 -18.81 -3.36
C VAL A 167 8.86 -18.35 -4.79
N LEU A 168 7.92 -17.60 -5.35
CA LEU A 168 7.95 -17.09 -6.72
C LEU A 168 8.06 -15.56 -6.69
N ASP A 169 8.91 -15.00 -7.54
CA ASP A 169 8.93 -13.57 -7.82
C ASP A 169 7.73 -13.21 -8.70
N VAL A 170 7.03 -12.15 -8.30
CA VAL A 170 5.79 -11.71 -8.96
C VAL A 170 5.66 -10.20 -9.06
N GLU A 171 4.86 -9.77 -10.01
CA GLU A 171 4.26 -8.44 -10.07
C GLU A 171 2.78 -8.58 -9.72
N PHE A 172 2.28 -7.76 -8.79
CA PHE A 172 0.93 -7.82 -8.29
C PHE A 172 0.01 -6.87 -9.04
N SER A 173 -1.21 -7.30 -9.36
CA SER A 173 -2.28 -6.34 -9.65
C SER A 173 -2.45 -5.35 -8.51
N ALA A 174 -2.42 -4.06 -8.86
CA ALA A 174 -3.06 -3.02 -8.09
C ALA A 174 -4.54 -3.38 -7.92
N SER A 175 -4.91 -3.72 -6.70
CA SER A 175 -6.32 -3.80 -6.35
C SER A 175 -6.99 -2.50 -6.79
N GLY A 176 -8.08 -2.60 -7.54
CA GLY A 176 -8.80 -1.46 -8.12
C GLY A 176 -9.35 -0.46 -7.11
N SER A 177 -9.01 -0.60 -5.84
CA SER A 177 -9.19 0.37 -4.78
C SER A 177 -7.89 0.38 -3.97
N ARG A 178 -6.94 1.25 -4.35
CA ARG A 178 -5.82 1.63 -3.49
C ARG A 178 -6.37 2.47 -2.34
N SER A 179 -7.01 1.75 -1.45
CA SER A 179 -7.54 2.18 -0.19
C SER A 179 -6.45 1.96 0.83
N ALA A 180 -5.79 3.01 1.26
CA ALA A 180 -4.72 2.93 2.25
C ALA A 180 -4.87 4.05 3.26
N PHE A 181 -4.33 3.86 4.47
CA PHE A 181 -4.09 5.02 5.32
C PHE A 181 -3.10 5.95 4.63
N VAL A 182 -3.28 7.26 4.78
CA VAL A 182 -2.41 8.27 4.15
C VAL A 182 -0.94 8.00 4.52
N ASP A 183 -0.03 8.18 3.57
CA ASP A 183 1.41 8.05 3.82
C ASP A 183 1.86 8.88 5.03
N GLY A 184 2.66 8.27 5.89
CA GLY A 184 3.11 8.89 7.14
C GLY A 184 2.11 8.77 8.30
N THR A 185 1.00 8.03 8.13
CA THR A 185 0.10 7.70 9.24
C THR A 185 0.88 7.04 10.39
N PRO A 186 0.83 7.61 11.61
CA PRO A 186 1.68 7.17 12.71
C PRO A 186 1.32 5.75 13.17
N SER A 187 2.34 4.90 13.32
CA SER A 187 2.21 3.58 13.98
C SER A 187 2.45 3.64 15.49
N ARG A 188 2.81 4.83 16.00
CA ARG A 188 3.05 5.08 17.42
C ARG A 188 2.48 6.44 17.82
N LEU A 189 1.67 6.44 18.88
CA LEU A 189 1.04 7.63 19.43
C LEU A 189 1.39 7.77 20.92
N TYR A 190 1.31 9.01 21.40
CA TYR A 190 1.65 9.38 22.77
C TYR A 190 0.44 9.99 23.47
N VAL A 191 0.28 9.67 24.76
CA VAL A 191 -0.79 10.22 25.61
C VAL A 191 -0.17 10.89 26.83
N SER A 192 -0.55 12.14 27.09
CA SER A 192 -0.15 12.79 28.34
C SER A 192 -1.04 12.32 29.48
N VAL A 193 -0.42 11.72 30.51
CA VAL A 193 -1.16 11.23 31.70
C VAL A 193 -1.88 12.35 32.42
N SER A 194 -1.36 13.58 32.36
CA SER A 194 -2.02 14.76 32.93
C SER A 194 -3.37 15.09 32.28
N GLN A 195 -3.66 14.55 31.10
CA GLN A 195 -4.93 14.74 30.39
C GLN A 195 -5.92 13.59 30.63
N VAL A 196 -5.47 12.47 31.22
CA VAL A 196 -6.30 11.29 31.46
C VAL A 196 -7.33 11.58 32.55
N GLY A 197 -8.59 11.25 32.29
CA GLY A 197 -9.73 11.56 33.18
C GLY A 197 -10.59 12.73 32.69
N ALA A 198 -10.27 13.34 31.55
CA ALA A 198 -11.17 14.29 30.88
C ALA A 198 -12.47 13.62 30.42
N ASP A 199 -13.60 14.30 30.60
CA ASP A 199 -14.92 13.84 30.14
C ASP A 199 -14.88 13.56 28.63
N GLY A 200 -15.15 12.31 28.24
CA GLY A 200 -15.12 11.88 26.84
C GLY A 200 -13.79 11.33 26.31
N GLY A 201 -12.72 11.34 27.11
CA GLY A 201 -11.40 10.77 26.77
C GLY A 201 -10.42 11.76 26.12
N VAL A 202 -9.15 11.38 26.09
CA VAL A 202 -8.05 12.20 25.54
C VAL A 202 -7.92 11.95 24.04
N PRO A 203 -8.08 12.95 23.16
CA PRO A 203 -7.77 12.78 21.73
C PRO A 203 -6.26 12.53 21.57
N ILE A 204 -5.91 11.49 20.81
CA ILE A 204 -4.51 11.06 20.64
C ILE A 204 -4.13 11.04 19.17
N GLY A 205 -3.11 11.81 18.83
CA GLY A 205 -2.69 12.02 17.44
C GLY A 205 -3.71 12.80 16.60
N GLU A 206 -3.31 13.08 15.37
CA GLU A 206 -4.21 13.60 14.34
C GLU A 206 -5.22 12.51 13.92
N PRO A 207 -6.40 12.89 13.40
CA PRO A 207 -7.36 11.94 12.88
C PRO A 207 -6.75 11.05 11.79
N PHE A 208 -7.04 9.75 11.87
CA PHE A 208 -6.64 8.83 10.81
C PHE A 208 -7.36 9.18 9.52
N GLN A 209 -6.61 9.18 8.42
CA GLN A 209 -7.14 9.48 7.10
C GLN A 209 -6.87 8.30 6.17
N VAL A 210 -7.86 8.03 5.32
CA VAL A 210 -7.78 7.02 4.29
C VAL A 210 -7.86 7.70 2.95
N VAL A 211 -6.95 7.31 2.06
CA VAL A 211 -7.01 7.64 0.65
C VAL A 211 -7.59 6.44 -0.08
N GLU A 212 -8.57 6.71 -0.93
CA GLU A 212 -9.07 5.77 -1.92
C GLU A 212 -8.80 6.36 -3.30
N GLN A 213 -8.16 5.58 -4.18
CA GLN A 213 -8.05 5.97 -5.58
C GLN A 213 -9.42 5.86 -6.27
N GLY A 214 -9.84 6.96 -6.93
CA GLY A 214 -11.14 7.08 -7.60
C GLY A 214 -12.07 8.13 -6.98
N GLY A 215 -11.83 8.51 -5.72
CA GLY A 215 -12.50 9.62 -5.05
C GLY A 215 -13.82 9.26 -4.33
N ASN A 216 -13.86 9.65 -3.06
CA ASN A 216 -15.01 9.83 -2.17
C ASN A 216 -15.92 8.61 -1.92
N SER A 217 -15.35 7.47 -1.51
CA SER A 217 -16.15 6.50 -0.74
C SER A 217 -16.34 6.97 0.70
N ASP A 218 -17.56 6.81 1.18
CA ASP A 218 -17.88 6.89 2.60
C ASP A 218 -17.21 5.72 3.33
N PHE A 219 -16.34 6.03 4.28
CA PHE A 219 -15.70 5.08 5.17
C PHE A 219 -16.28 5.14 6.58
N VAL A 220 -16.24 4.01 7.27
CA VAL A 220 -16.53 3.91 8.70
C VAL A 220 -15.31 3.37 9.41
N TYR A 221 -14.80 4.12 10.38
CA TYR A 221 -13.72 3.67 11.25
C TYR A 221 -14.24 2.80 12.38
N THR A 222 -13.56 1.70 12.68
CA THR A 222 -13.81 0.87 13.86
C THR A 222 -12.50 0.46 14.53
N ILE A 223 -12.59 -0.12 15.73
CA ILE A 223 -11.43 -0.63 16.46
C ILE A 223 -11.57 -2.15 16.60
N ALA A 224 -10.52 -2.88 16.24
CA ALA A 224 -10.36 -4.29 16.57
C ALA A 224 -9.16 -4.45 17.51
N SER A 225 -9.39 -4.65 18.80
CA SER A 225 -8.29 -4.93 19.72
C SER A 225 -8.79 -5.62 20.98
N ARG A 226 -7.91 -6.40 21.62
CA ARG A 226 -8.10 -6.87 23.00
C ARG A 226 -8.25 -5.69 23.98
N ASN A 227 -7.68 -4.53 23.64
CA ASN A 227 -7.76 -3.29 24.40
C ASN A 227 -8.92 -2.37 23.98
N LYS A 228 -9.89 -2.83 23.19
CA LYS A 228 -10.97 -1.97 22.67
C LYS A 228 -11.74 -1.19 23.74
N GLY A 229 -11.83 -1.69 24.97
CA GLY A 229 -12.46 -0.98 26.10
C GLY A 229 -11.70 0.24 26.60
N LYS A 230 -10.46 0.44 26.16
CA LYS A 230 -9.58 1.55 26.54
C LYS A 230 -9.49 2.63 25.45
N PHE A 231 -10.12 2.41 24.30
CA PHE A 231 -10.06 3.29 23.15
C PHE A 231 -11.45 3.54 22.56
N ARG A 232 -11.63 4.71 21.98
CA ARG A 232 -12.80 5.05 21.15
C ARG A 232 -12.29 5.74 19.89
N ILE A 233 -12.88 5.42 18.75
CA ILE A 233 -12.63 6.15 17.50
C ILE A 233 -13.91 6.81 17.03
N ASP A 234 -13.81 8.03 16.56
CA ASP A 234 -14.91 8.66 15.85
C ASP A 234 -15.07 7.97 14.49
N LEU A 235 -16.26 7.42 14.27
CA LEU A 235 -16.57 6.55 13.12
C LEU A 235 -16.42 7.28 11.77
N ARG A 236 -16.53 8.61 11.75
CA ARG A 236 -16.52 9.42 10.52
C ARG A 236 -15.23 10.20 10.34
N THR A 237 -14.69 10.77 11.42
CA THR A 237 -13.50 11.62 11.32
C THR A 237 -12.20 10.85 11.46
N GLY A 238 -12.24 9.65 12.06
CA GLY A 238 -11.03 8.88 12.33
C GLY A 238 -10.25 9.37 13.55
N GLN A 239 -10.77 10.34 14.32
CA GLN A 239 -10.12 10.78 15.56
C GLN A 239 -10.13 9.66 16.60
N LEU A 240 -8.95 9.24 17.03
CA LEU A 240 -8.77 8.27 18.10
C LEU A 240 -8.74 8.97 19.48
N TYR A 241 -9.38 8.35 20.45
CA TYR A 241 -9.44 8.78 21.85
C TYR A 241 -8.95 7.65 22.77
N PHE A 242 -8.15 8.02 23.76
CA PHE A 242 -7.84 7.17 24.91
C PHE A 242 -8.84 7.43 26.04
N ILE A 243 -9.51 6.36 26.49
CA ILE A 243 -10.53 6.41 27.56
C ILE A 243 -10.18 5.49 28.76
N GLY A 244 -8.98 4.91 28.75
CA GLY A 244 -8.48 4.09 29.85
C GLY A 244 -7.99 4.91 31.05
N ALA A 245 -7.55 4.20 32.08
CA ALA A 245 -6.90 4.79 33.25
C ALA A 245 -5.41 5.06 32.97
N ALA A 246 -4.82 6.00 33.71
CA ALA A 246 -3.39 6.32 33.62
C ALA A 246 -2.50 5.08 33.76
N SER A 247 -2.87 4.16 34.66
CA SER A 247 -2.18 2.90 34.89
C SER A 247 -2.13 1.97 33.67
N ASP A 248 -3.08 2.10 32.74
CA ASP A 248 -3.12 1.26 31.53
C ASP A 248 -1.98 1.58 30.56
N LEU A 249 -1.38 2.78 30.64
CA LEU A 249 -0.32 3.22 29.74
C LEU A 249 1.07 2.67 30.14
N ALA A 250 1.22 2.19 31.38
CA ALA A 250 2.49 1.68 31.91
C ALA A 250 3.00 0.45 31.15
N GLU A 251 2.09 -0.37 30.61
CA GLU A 251 2.41 -1.60 29.87
C GLU A 251 2.58 -1.35 28.36
N GLY A 252 2.20 -0.17 27.86
CA GLY A 252 2.04 0.08 26.44
C GLY A 252 0.85 -0.68 25.84
N LEU A 253 0.02 0.01 25.07
CA LEU A 253 -1.20 -0.56 24.53
C LEU A 253 -1.10 -0.69 23.01
N GLN A 254 -1.67 -1.78 22.48
CA GLN A 254 -1.88 -1.93 21.04
C GLN A 254 -3.35 -1.79 20.70
N VAL A 255 -3.61 -1.06 19.61
CA VAL A 255 -4.94 -0.90 19.02
C VAL A 255 -4.83 -1.08 17.50
N GLU A 256 -5.79 -1.79 16.90
CA GLU A 256 -5.92 -1.89 15.45
C GLU A 256 -7.10 -1.02 15.01
N ILE A 257 -6.82 -0.08 14.11
CA ILE A 257 -7.81 0.77 13.49
C ILE A 257 -8.23 0.14 12.17
N ILE A 258 -9.53 0.02 11.94
CA ILE A 258 -10.09 -0.53 10.72
C ILE A 258 -10.88 0.57 10.01
N ALA A 259 -10.63 0.78 8.72
CA ALA A 259 -11.53 1.57 7.88
C ALA A 259 -12.28 0.64 6.94
N THR A 260 -13.61 0.65 7.02
CA THR A 260 -14.51 -0.16 6.19
C THR A 260 -15.20 0.72 5.18
N PHE A 261 -15.17 0.31 3.90
CA PHE A 261 -15.82 1.01 2.81
C PHE A 261 -17.31 0.68 2.80
N THR A 262 -18.16 1.70 2.88
CA THR A 262 -19.62 1.49 2.94
C THR A 262 -20.26 1.14 1.59
N THR A 263 -19.55 1.44 0.50
CA THR A 263 -19.97 1.20 -0.89
C THR A 263 -19.43 -0.11 -1.46
N ALA A 264 -18.37 -0.67 -0.86
CA ALA A 264 -17.76 -1.93 -1.26
C ALA A 264 -18.00 -2.98 -0.18
N THR A 265 -18.93 -3.89 -0.43
CA THR A 265 -19.21 -5.02 0.46
C THR A 265 -17.96 -5.90 0.54
N SER A 266 -17.17 -5.72 1.61
CA SER A 266 -15.99 -6.52 2.04
C SER A 266 -14.61 -5.87 1.88
N LEU A 267 -14.49 -4.59 1.50
CA LEU A 267 -13.19 -3.91 1.58
C LEU A 267 -13.00 -3.26 2.95
N PHE A 268 -11.94 -3.65 3.64
CA PHE A 268 -11.46 -2.97 4.84
C PHE A 268 -9.93 -2.92 4.86
N ILE A 269 -9.37 -1.88 5.47
CA ILE A 269 -7.94 -1.76 5.71
C ILE A 269 -7.65 -1.65 7.19
N ARG A 270 -6.51 -2.20 7.63
CA ARG A 270 -6.09 -2.28 9.03
C ARG A 270 -4.81 -1.49 9.26
N HIS A 271 -4.75 -0.79 10.39
CA HIS A 271 -3.53 -0.11 10.84
C HIS A 271 -3.29 -0.35 12.33
N LYS A 272 -2.13 -0.92 12.66
CA LYS A 272 -1.74 -1.22 14.04
C LYS A 272 -1.00 -0.05 14.65
N VAL A 273 -1.45 0.38 15.83
CA VAL A 273 -0.90 1.54 16.55
C VAL A 273 -0.47 1.14 17.94
N SER A 274 0.75 1.50 18.30
CA SER A 274 1.27 1.43 19.67
C SER A 274 1.01 2.74 20.39
N VAL A 275 0.29 2.70 21.51
CA VAL A 275 -0.03 3.87 22.33
C VAL A 275 0.75 3.78 23.63
N VAL A 276 1.54 4.81 23.92
CA VAL A 276 2.40 4.88 25.10
C VAL A 276 2.23 6.20 25.83
N GLU A 277 2.59 6.22 27.11
CA GLU A 277 2.69 7.47 27.86
C GLU A 277 3.72 8.43 27.22
N SER A 278 3.36 9.71 27.09
CA SER A 278 4.32 10.76 26.78
C SER A 278 5.19 10.99 28.01
N LYS A 279 6.39 10.42 28.04
CA LYS A 279 7.37 10.79 29.07
C LYS A 279 7.72 12.27 28.88
N PRO A 280 7.69 13.10 29.94
CA PRO A 280 8.15 14.47 29.83
C PRO A 280 9.61 14.47 29.38
N ILE A 281 9.88 15.07 28.23
CA ILE A 281 11.25 15.44 27.86
C ILE A 281 11.57 16.67 28.71
N PHE A 282 12.20 16.46 29.86
CA PHE A 282 12.86 17.56 30.55
C PHE A 282 14.01 18.02 29.64
N SER A 283 13.80 19.09 28.87
CA SER A 283 14.92 19.83 28.33
C SER A 283 15.61 20.48 29.53
N ALA A 284 16.87 20.13 29.75
CA ALA A 284 17.69 20.77 30.77
C ALA A 284 17.95 22.23 30.35
N LYS A 285 16.99 23.12 30.63
CA LYS A 285 17.12 24.58 30.71
C LYS A 285 15.97 25.15 31.53
N ALA A 286 15.86 24.70 32.77
CA ALA A 286 15.21 25.49 33.81
C ALA A 286 16.26 26.47 34.35
N THR A 287 16.29 27.68 33.82
CA THR A 287 16.87 28.80 34.57
C THR A 287 15.81 29.23 35.57
N GLU A 288 16.05 28.95 36.85
CA GLU A 288 15.27 29.45 37.97
C GLU A 288 15.11 30.96 37.87
N ASN A 289 13.87 31.43 37.89
CA ASN A 289 13.53 32.73 38.48
C ASN A 289 12.62 32.45 39.67
N ALA A 290 13.20 31.85 40.71
CA ALA A 290 12.63 31.91 42.05
C ALA A 290 13.11 33.23 42.67
N THR A 291 12.27 34.26 42.65
CA THR A 291 12.46 35.45 43.49
C THR A 291 12.25 35.04 44.95
N VAL A 292 13.32 34.57 45.59
CA VAL A 292 13.36 34.39 47.05
C VAL A 292 13.88 35.69 47.64
N ARG A 293 13.04 36.35 48.44
CA ARG A 293 13.44 37.41 49.36
C ARG A 293 14.60 36.90 50.22
N GLY A 294 15.75 37.54 50.11
CA GLY A 294 16.90 37.23 50.93
C GLY A 294 16.66 37.62 52.39
N ASP A 295 16.61 36.60 53.26
CA ASP A 295 17.31 36.67 54.53
C ASP A 295 18.69 36.03 54.32
N SER A 296 19.67 36.71 54.89
CA SER A 296 21.12 36.61 54.68
C SER A 296 21.75 35.29 55.11
N ILE A 297 22.60 34.68 54.25
CA ILE A 297 23.71 33.80 54.69
C ILE A 297 24.91 33.95 53.73
N GLY A 298 26.02 34.51 54.25
CA GLY A 298 27.43 34.13 54.01
C GLY A 298 28.08 34.21 52.61
N PRO A 299 29.39 34.55 52.51
CA PRO A 299 30.06 34.80 51.23
C PRO A 299 30.44 33.50 50.49
N ALA A 300 30.37 33.54 49.16
CA ALA A 300 30.69 32.46 48.24
C ALA A 300 32.20 32.16 48.17
N PRO A 301 32.62 30.89 47.97
CA PRO A 301 34.00 30.57 47.58
C PRO A 301 34.21 30.68 46.07
N ASP A 302 35.42 31.13 45.75
CA ASP A 302 36.06 31.48 44.48
C ASP A 302 35.92 30.46 43.33
N SER A 303 35.62 31.00 42.15
CA SER A 303 35.55 30.33 40.86
C SER A 303 36.90 30.35 40.14
N SER A 304 37.79 29.40 40.44
CA SER A 304 38.88 29.06 39.51
C SER A 304 39.38 27.63 39.72
N GLN A 305 38.98 26.69 38.85
CA GLN A 305 39.83 25.60 38.34
C GLN A 305 39.19 24.96 37.10
N ALA A 306 39.66 25.39 35.92
CA ALA A 306 39.45 24.70 34.66
C ALA A 306 40.40 23.49 34.59
N TYR A 307 39.87 22.28 34.46
CA TYR A 307 40.67 21.11 34.09
C TYR A 307 40.65 20.89 32.57
N LYS A 308 41.83 21.14 31.99
CA LYS A 308 42.24 20.90 30.61
C LYS A 308 42.07 19.43 30.22
N ARG A 309 41.62 19.17 28.99
CA ARG A 309 41.96 17.93 28.26
C ARG A 309 42.78 18.29 27.02
N THR A 310 44.04 17.86 27.05
CA THR A 310 45.04 17.99 25.98
C THR A 310 44.96 16.77 25.07
N PHE A 311 44.87 16.96 23.75
CA PHE A 311 45.23 15.95 22.75
C PHE A 311 46.53 16.39 22.07
N VAL A 312 47.48 15.46 21.94
CA VAL A 312 48.83 15.67 21.38
C VAL A 312 48.89 15.21 19.92
N LYS A 313 49.78 15.89 19.18
CA LYS A 313 50.15 15.94 17.75
C LYS A 313 50.26 14.63 16.95
N ALA A 314 50.16 14.79 15.62
CA ALA A 314 50.89 14.01 14.63
C ALA A 314 52.16 14.77 14.19
N ASP A 315 53.28 14.06 14.14
CA ASP A 315 54.62 14.47 13.66
C ASP A 315 54.61 14.46 12.11
N GLY A 316 55.49 15.06 11.29
CA GLY A 316 56.85 15.59 11.38
C GLY A 316 57.49 15.41 9.98
N ASN A 317 58.22 16.43 9.51
CA ASN A 317 58.84 16.68 8.18
C ASN A 317 57.95 17.25 7.07
#